data_AF-A0A519PAP0-F1
#
_entry.id   AF-A0A519PAP0-F1
#
_cell.length_a   1.000
_cell.length_b   1.000
_cell.length_c   1.000
_cell.angle_alpha   90.00
_cell.angle_beta   90.00
_cell.angle_gamma   90.00
#
_symmetry.space_group_name_H-M   'P 1'
#
loop_
_entity.id
_entity.type
_entity.pdbx_description
1 polymer ?
#
loop_
_entity_poly.entity_id
_entity_poly.type
_entity_poly.pdbx_seq_one_letter_code
_entity_poly.pdbx_strand_id
1 'polypeptide(L)' 'PPADFVTGFINDKGQARGRPVGVAFDAQRRILLIADDLSNTVWRVAPVAAQSPPPG' A
#
# COMPACT_ATOMS: atom_id res chain seq x y z
N PRO A 1 -10.66 4.18 -17.13
CA PRO A 1 -10.22 5.48 -16.55
C PRO A 1 -9.16 5.21 -15.48
N PRO A 2 -8.29 6.18 -15.15
CA PRO A 2 -7.44 6.09 -13.97
C PRO A 2 -8.30 5.84 -12.71
N ALA A 3 -7.79 5.05 -11.77
CA ALA A 3 -8.44 4.76 -10.50
C ALA A 3 -7.44 4.98 -9.35
N ASP A 4 -7.93 5.59 -8.27
CA ASP A 4 -7.13 5.79 -7.07
C ASP A 4 -6.95 4.47 -6.32
N PHE A 5 -5.73 4.20 -5.82
CA PHE A 5 -5.38 2.90 -5.23
C PHE A 5 -4.81 3.00 -3.81
N VAL A 6 -4.07 4.07 -3.48
CA VAL A 6 -3.39 4.24 -2.19
C VAL A 6 -3.68 5.61 -1.60
N THR A 7 -4.95 5.87 -1.28
CA THR A 7 -5.42 7.18 -0.80
C THR A 7 -5.10 7.46 0.68
N GLY A 8 -4.88 6.41 1.48
CA GLY A 8 -4.64 6.54 2.93
C GLY A 8 -3.22 6.96 3.35
N PHE A 9 -2.36 7.32 2.39
CA PHE A 9 -1.00 7.78 2.68
C PHE A 9 -0.96 9.18 3.31
N ILE A 10 -1.96 9.98 2.97
CA ILE A 10 -2.30 11.24 3.65
C ILE A 10 -3.47 10.94 4.58
N ASN A 11 -3.33 11.26 5.87
CA ASN A 11 -4.42 11.10 6.82
C ASN A 11 -5.43 12.27 6.73
N ASP A 12 -6.54 12.17 7.44
CA ASP A 12 -7.61 13.20 7.44
C ASP A 12 -7.14 14.57 7.95
N LYS A 13 -5.97 14.64 8.59
CA LYS A 13 -5.32 15.88 9.07
C LYS A 13 -4.34 16.46 8.04
N GLY A 14 -4.26 15.88 6.83
CA GLY A 14 -3.33 16.30 5.78
C GLY A 14 -1.89 15.88 6.02
N GLN A 15 -1.63 14.98 6.98
CA GLN A 15 -0.27 14.55 7.30
C GLN A 15 0.06 13.27 6.52
N ALA A 16 1.22 13.28 5.85
CA ALA A 16 1.74 12.08 5.22
C ALA A 16 2.34 11.14 6.26
N ARG A 17 2.24 9.82 6.04
CA ARG A 17 3.02 8.80 6.78
C ARG A 17 4.52 8.79 6.40
N GLY A 18 4.97 9.82 5.67
CA GLY A 18 6.21 9.90 4.88
C GLY A 18 5.86 10.20 3.41
N ARG A 19 6.71 10.92 2.66
CA ARG A 19 6.41 11.18 1.25
C ARG A 19 6.79 9.93 0.43
N PRO A 20 5.89 9.38 -0.40
CA PRO A 20 6.27 8.34 -1.34
C PRO A 20 7.36 8.85 -2.27
N VAL A 21 8.53 8.22 -2.25
CA VAL A 21 9.67 8.58 -3.11
C VAL A 21 10.07 7.48 -4.09
N GLY A 22 9.56 6.26 -3.89
CA GLY A 22 9.79 5.14 -4.79
C GLY A 22 8.60 4.19 -4.81
N VAL A 23 8.32 3.63 -5.99
CA VAL A 23 7.25 2.65 -6.22
C VAL A 23 7.77 1.50 -7.08
N ALA A 24 7.47 0.27 -6.68
CA ALA A 24 7.78 -0.92 -7.44
C ALA A 24 6.61 -1.91 -7.38
N PHE A 25 6.25 -2.47 -8.54
CA PHE A 25 5.24 -3.51 -8.64
C PHE A 25 5.89 -4.87 -8.83
N ASP A 26 5.57 -5.82 -7.95
CA ASP A 26 5.93 -7.22 -8.11
C ASP A 26 4.74 -7.96 -8.70
N ALA A 27 4.81 -8.24 -10.01
CA ALA A 27 3.73 -8.91 -10.73
C ALA A 27 3.56 -10.37 -10.32
N GLN A 28 4.64 -11.06 -9.90
CA GLN A 28 4.57 -12.46 -9.47
C GLN A 28 3.79 -12.59 -8.17
N ARG A 29 4.03 -11.66 -7.23
CA ARG A 29 3.31 -11.63 -5.94
C ARG A 29 2.04 -10.80 -5.96
N ARG A 30 1.81 -10.02 -7.03
CA ARG A 30 0.74 -9.02 -7.17
C ARG A 30 0.69 -8.05 -6.00
N ILE A 31 1.84 -7.50 -5.62
CA ILE A 31 1.97 -6.51 -4.54
C ILE A 31 2.61 -5.22 -5.04
N LEU A 32 2.28 -4.12 -4.38
CA LEU A 32 2.94 -2.83 -4.56
C LEU A 32 3.84 -2.53 -3.36
N LEU A 33 5.07 -2.16 -3.62
CA LEU A 33 6.03 -1.67 -2.62
C LEU A 33 6.16 -0.16 -2.77
N ILE A 34 6.10 0.55 -1.65
CA ILE A 34 6.24 2.01 -1.58
C ILE A 34 7.30 2.35 -0.54
N ALA A 35 8.35 3.06 -0.94
CA ALA A 35 9.36 3.59 -0.02
C ALA A 35 9.00 5.03 0.36
N ASP A 36 9.15 5.35 1.66
CA ASP A 36 9.05 6.74 2.14
C ASP A 36 10.39 7.33 2.60
N ASP A 37 10.46 8.66 2.57
CA ASP A 37 11.66 9.45 2.83
C ASP A 37 11.89 9.82 4.30
N LEU A 38 10.91 9.60 5.18
CA LEU A 38 10.94 10.10 6.55
C LEU A 38 11.27 9.01 7.57
N SER A 39 10.82 7.78 7.34
CA SER A 39 10.77 6.75 8.38
C SER A 39 11.61 5.51 8.09
N ASN A 40 12.35 5.49 6.97
CA ASN A 40 13.06 4.30 6.49
C ASN A 40 12.12 3.08 6.37
N THR A 41 10.85 3.32 6.00
CA THR A 41 9.83 2.28 5.89
C THR A 41 9.55 1.95 4.43
N VAL A 42 9.34 0.66 4.17
CA VAL A 42 8.78 0.16 2.91
C VAL A 42 7.40 -0.42 3.20
N TRP A 43 6.37 0.22 2.65
CA TRP A 43 4.98 -0.20 2.77
C TRP A 43 4.68 -1.27 1.73
N ARG A 44 4.04 -2.36 2.15
CA ARG A 44 3.58 -3.43 1.27
C ARG A 44 2.06 -3.41 1.15
N VAL A 45 1.57 -3.07 -0.03
CA VAL A 45 0.14 -3.17 -0.37
C VAL A 45 -0.09 -4.51 -1.04
N ALA A 46 -0.89 -5.35 -0.41
CA ALA A 46 -1.26 -6.67 -0.92
C ALA A 46 -2.78 -6.81 -0.92
N PRO A 47 -3.35 -7.60 -1.86
CA PRO A 47 -4.74 -8.01 -1.76
C PRO A 47 -4.95 -8.67 -0.39
N VAL A 48 -6.08 -8.37 0.24
CA VAL A 48 -6.53 -9.18 1.39
C VAL A 48 -6.66 -10.60 0.86
N ALA A 49 -5.90 -11.54 1.40
CA ALA A 49 -6.09 -12.95 1.08
C ALA A 49 -7.58 -13.24 1.30
N ALA A 50 -8.25 -13.86 0.32
CA ALA A 50 -9.62 -14.30 0.52
C ALA A 50 -9.64 -15.12 1.81
N GLN A 51 -10.21 -14.56 2.87
CA GLN A 51 -10.41 -15.29 4.10
C GLN A 51 -11.31 -16.45 3.69
N SER A 52 -10.78 -17.68 3.68
CA SER A 52 -11.63 -18.85 3.54
C SER A 52 -12.70 -18.72 4.62
N PRO A 53 -14.01 -18.77 4.28
CA PRO A 53 -15.04 -18.76 5.30
C PRO A 53 -14.72 -19.89 6.30
N PRO A 54 -14.89 -19.66 7.61
CA PRO A 54 -14.61 -20.70 8.60
C PRO A 54 -15.43 -21.96 8.24
N PRO A 55 -14.85 -23.16 8.36
CA PRO A 55 -15.64 -24.38 8.24
C PRO A 55 -16.71 -24.33 9.34
N GLY A 56 -17.97 -24.49 8.93
CA GLY A 56 -19.12 -24.52 9.84
C GLY A 56 -19.09 -25.71 10.79
#